data_AF-A0A1I4QN17-F1
#
_entry.id   AF-A0A1I4QN17-F1
#
_cell.length_a   1.000
_cell.length_b   1.000
_cell.length_c   1.000
_cell.angle_alpha   90.00
_cell.angle_beta   90.00
_cell.angle_gamma   90.00
#
_symmetry.space_group_name_H-M   'P 1'
#
loop_
_entity.id
_entity.type
_entity.pdbx_description
1 polymer ?
#
loop_
_entity_poly.entity_id
_entity_poly.type
_entity_poly.pdbx_seq_one_letter_code
_entity_poly.pdbx_strand_id
1 'polypeptide(L)'
;MHNEFVTYKGWNDIPEGYYTKTTLKRDYRLKPIDEGQPESNIHVQTRQGWKYFNLYHIDNCKEIKQRKLNIRNFESTDSNIAKALYVINKSAKISRDTKSDNYSRGNHGVVSRSKSRQYYLYDLKDEVIKKLKSDNRIEIVGYHTQQDENHLLMYKLSNFTFHVPCDEDKAKKYPELGNIAKISAESKKVDMKYNEAIKLLEEYSGYGSNEEQLA
;
A
#
# COMPACT_ATOMS: atom_id res chain seq x y z
N MET A 1 20.25 43.22 12.02
CA MET A 1 19.48 42.69 13.18
C MET A 1 19.74 41.21 13.25
N HIS A 2 20.35 40.72 14.33
CA HIS A 2 20.36 39.28 14.62
C HIS A 2 18.94 38.94 15.08
N ASN A 3 18.18 38.20 14.28
CA ASN A 3 16.94 37.59 14.77
C ASN A 3 17.36 36.60 15.86
N GLU A 4 17.02 36.90 17.11
CA GLU A 4 17.16 35.92 18.18
C GLU A 4 16.29 34.72 17.86
N PHE A 5 16.90 33.55 17.85
CA PHE A 5 16.21 32.31 17.54
C PHE A 5 15.36 31.91 18.74
N VAL A 6 14.04 32.10 18.65
CA VAL A 6 13.11 31.90 19.78
C VAL A 6 12.81 30.42 19.98
N THR A 7 12.77 29.98 21.24
CA THR A 7 12.33 28.64 21.64
C THR A 7 11.12 28.70 22.57
N TYR A 8 9.97 28.20 22.12
CA TYR A 8 8.73 28.11 22.90
C TYR A 8 8.72 26.86 23.79
N LYS A 9 7.99 26.89 24.92
CA LYS A 9 7.93 25.79 25.90
C LYS A 9 6.62 25.00 25.88
N GLY A 10 5.58 25.52 25.23
CA GLY A 10 4.28 24.89 25.11
C GLY A 10 3.60 25.20 23.78
N TRP A 11 2.69 24.32 23.36
CA TRP A 11 1.92 24.52 22.12
C TRP A 11 1.06 25.78 22.14
N ASN A 12 0.64 26.21 23.33
CA ASN A 12 -0.14 27.43 23.53
C ASN A 12 0.70 28.71 23.43
N ASP A 13 2.03 28.60 23.48
CA ASP A 13 2.95 29.74 23.42
C ASP A 13 3.36 30.07 21.99
N ILE A 14 3.01 29.21 21.02
CA ILE A 14 3.36 29.41 19.62
C ILE A 14 2.47 30.52 19.05
N PRO A 15 3.04 31.60 18.48
CA PRO A 15 2.26 32.63 17.81
C PRO A 15 1.49 32.06 16.61
N GLU A 16 0.37 32.69 16.28
CA GLU A 16 -0.38 32.36 15.08
C GLU A 16 0.50 32.45 13.81
N GLY A 17 0.28 31.55 12.86
CA GLY A 17 1.07 31.49 11.62
C GLY A 17 2.33 30.62 11.71
N TYR A 18 2.76 30.20 12.91
CA TYR A 18 3.89 29.29 13.09
C TYR A 18 3.45 27.84 13.24
N TYR A 19 4.00 26.97 12.40
CA TYR A 19 3.61 25.57 12.38
C TYR A 19 4.81 24.65 12.21
N THR A 20 4.72 23.44 12.76
CA THR A 20 5.70 22.41 12.43
C THR A 20 5.56 22.01 10.96
N LYS A 21 6.65 21.52 10.38
CA LYS A 21 6.64 20.92 9.02
C LYS A 21 5.57 19.85 8.85
N THR A 22 5.29 19.06 9.90
CA THR A 22 4.26 18.02 9.86
C THR A 22 2.86 18.64 9.77
N THR A 23 2.59 19.65 10.58
CA THR A 23 1.33 20.40 10.57
C THR A 23 1.11 21.09 9.22
N LEU A 24 2.13 21.78 8.69
CA LEU A 24 2.07 22.42 7.36
C LEU A 24 1.70 21.44 6.26
N LYS A 25 2.32 20.25 6.27
CA LYS A 25 2.05 19.21 5.29
C LYS A 25 0.64 18.63 5.40
N ARG A 26 0.21 18.32 6.61
CA ARG A 26 -1.05 17.62 6.88
C ARG A 26 -2.25 18.56 6.71
N ASP A 27 -2.18 19.75 7.28
CA ASP A 27 -3.36 20.62 7.45
C ASP A 27 -3.43 21.71 6.38
N TYR A 28 -2.28 22.14 5.85
CA TYR A 28 -2.21 23.26 4.89
C TYR A 28 -1.72 22.85 3.49
N ARG A 29 -1.24 21.62 3.30
CA ARG A 29 -0.59 21.15 2.05
C ARG A 29 0.59 22.04 1.63
N LEU A 30 1.29 22.61 2.61
CA LEU A 30 2.44 23.48 2.41
C LEU A 30 3.74 22.80 2.83
N LYS A 31 4.85 23.27 2.28
CA LYS A 31 6.21 22.96 2.74
C LYS A 31 7.01 24.26 2.88
N PRO A 32 7.98 24.33 3.81
CA PRO A 32 8.88 25.46 3.90
C PRO A 32 9.58 25.73 2.56
N ILE A 33 9.82 27.01 2.25
CA ILE A 33 10.60 27.40 1.07
C ILE A 33 12.03 26.88 1.23
N ASP A 34 12.60 27.05 2.42
CA ASP A 34 13.89 26.51 2.88
C ASP A 34 13.67 25.75 4.20
N GLU A 35 13.99 24.45 4.22
CA GLU A 35 13.84 23.62 5.43
C GLU A 35 14.99 23.81 6.42
N GLY A 36 16.15 24.31 5.96
CA GLY A 36 17.35 24.52 6.76
C GLY A 36 17.35 25.82 7.56
N GLN A 37 16.36 26.69 7.33
CA GLN A 37 16.22 28.00 7.98
C GLN A 37 14.88 28.06 8.72
N PRO A 38 14.72 27.32 9.84
CA PRO A 38 13.56 27.52 10.70
C PRO A 38 13.60 28.90 11.33
N GLU A 39 12.44 29.49 11.58
CA GLU A 39 12.30 30.81 12.18
C GLU A 39 12.23 30.74 13.71
N SER A 40 11.81 29.60 14.26
CA SER A 40 11.78 29.34 15.70
C SER A 40 11.67 27.85 15.98
N ASN A 41 11.82 27.45 17.25
CA ASN A 41 11.60 26.08 17.70
C ASN A 41 10.60 26.02 18.85
N ILE A 42 10.05 24.83 19.09
CA ILE A 42 9.32 24.50 20.31
C ILE A 42 9.96 23.30 21.00
N HIS A 43 10.07 23.36 22.33
CA HIS A 43 10.56 22.29 23.19
C HIS A 43 9.43 21.83 24.13
N VAL A 44 8.90 20.63 23.90
CA VAL A 44 7.73 20.11 24.62
C VAL A 44 7.96 18.69 25.14
N GLN A 45 7.33 18.38 26.27
CA GLN A 45 7.26 17.02 26.79
C GLN A 45 6.20 16.22 26.02
N THR A 46 6.62 15.10 25.44
CA THR A 46 5.73 14.12 24.82
C THR A 46 5.64 12.87 25.68
N ARG A 47 4.71 11.95 25.36
CA ARG A 47 4.65 10.61 26.00
C ARG A 47 5.96 9.83 25.91
N GLN A 48 6.83 10.17 24.96
CA GLN A 48 8.13 9.54 24.70
C GLN A 48 9.30 10.37 25.23
N GLY A 49 9.05 11.39 26.06
CA GLY A 49 10.06 12.31 26.56
C GLY A 49 10.05 13.67 25.87
N TRP A 50 11.03 14.50 26.22
CA TRP A 50 11.20 15.86 25.70
C TRP A 50 11.64 15.85 24.23
N LYS A 51 11.02 16.69 23.41
CA LYS A 51 11.31 16.81 21.97
C LYS A 51 11.38 18.26 21.52
N TYR A 52 12.26 18.50 20.55
CA TYR A 52 12.35 19.76 19.81
C TYR A 52 11.67 19.64 18.46
N PHE A 53 10.94 20.67 18.07
CA PHE A 53 10.37 20.77 16.73
C PHE A 53 10.68 22.14 16.12
N ASN A 54 11.09 22.12 14.87
CA ASN A 54 11.25 23.33 14.07
C ASN A 54 9.88 23.89 13.68
N LEU A 55 9.74 25.20 13.79
CA LEU A 55 8.57 25.97 13.41
C LEU A 55 8.91 26.85 12.21
N TYR A 56 7.97 26.96 11.30
CA TYR A 56 8.06 27.76 10.09
C TYR A 56 6.85 28.67 9.98
N HIS A 57 7.05 29.91 9.53
CA HIS A 57 5.95 30.82 9.28
C HIS A 57 5.23 30.45 7.98
N ILE A 58 3.89 30.52 7.98
CA ILE A 58 3.07 30.14 6.82
C ILE A 58 3.43 30.94 5.55
N ASP A 59 3.81 32.21 5.69
CA ASP A 59 4.22 33.08 4.57
C ASP A 59 5.53 32.65 3.92
N ASN A 60 6.39 31.94 4.66
CA ASN A 60 7.66 31.39 4.17
C ASN A 60 7.50 29.95 3.67
N CYS A 61 6.28 29.56 3.33
CA CYS A 61 5.96 28.26 2.79
C CYS A 61 5.44 28.35 1.35
N LYS A 62 5.55 27.23 0.64
CA LYS A 62 5.05 27.06 -0.72
C LYS A 62 4.17 25.82 -0.81
N GLU A 63 3.22 25.87 -1.73
CA GLU A 63 2.32 24.76 -1.98
C GLU A 63 3.08 23.51 -2.43
N ILE A 64 2.68 22.36 -1.88
CA ILE A 64 3.18 21.07 -2.31
C ILE A 64 2.49 20.71 -3.62
N LYS A 65 3.21 20.91 -4.74
CA LYS A 65 2.75 20.45 -6.06
C LYS A 65 2.45 18.96 -6.01
N GLN A 66 1.17 18.60 -6.14
CA GLN A 66 0.76 17.22 -6.28
C GLN A 66 1.22 16.68 -7.63
N ARG A 67 1.89 15.52 -7.62
CA ARG A 67 2.23 14.83 -8.85
C ARG A 67 0.96 14.21 -9.42
N LYS A 68 0.46 14.74 -10.53
CA LYS A 68 -0.58 14.05 -11.31
C LYS A 68 0.03 12.79 -11.90
N LEU A 69 -0.42 11.64 -11.42
CA LEU A 69 -0.06 10.35 -12.00
C LEU A 69 -0.90 10.19 -13.27
N ASN A 70 -0.24 10.10 -14.42
CA ASN A 70 -0.92 9.71 -15.65
C ASN A 70 -1.10 8.18 -15.62
N ILE A 71 -2.31 7.75 -15.33
CA ILE A 71 -2.71 6.34 -15.26
C ILE A 71 -3.46 6.03 -16.55
N ARG A 72 -2.91 5.13 -17.38
CA ARG A 72 -3.60 4.66 -18.59
C ARG A 72 -4.90 3.95 -18.17
N ASN A 73 -5.98 4.21 -18.90
CA ASN A 73 -7.21 3.45 -18.75
C ASN A 73 -7.08 2.15 -19.55
N PHE A 74 -7.41 1.04 -18.91
CA PHE A 74 -7.44 -0.28 -19.53
C PHE A 74 -8.87 -0.79 -19.52
N GLU A 75 -9.29 -1.43 -20.60
CA GLU A 75 -10.56 -2.16 -20.60
C GLU A 75 -10.45 -3.42 -19.75
N SER A 76 -11.55 -3.79 -19.10
CA SER A 76 -11.68 -4.96 -18.21
C SER A 76 -11.75 -6.30 -18.95
N THR A 77 -10.87 -6.52 -19.93
CA THR A 77 -10.70 -7.79 -20.64
C THR A 77 -9.99 -8.81 -19.74
N ASP A 78 -10.18 -10.11 -19.99
CA ASP A 78 -9.54 -11.18 -19.18
C ASP A 78 -8.01 -11.06 -19.18
N SER A 79 -7.42 -10.69 -20.31
CA SER A 79 -5.97 -10.50 -20.43
C SER A 79 -5.47 -9.35 -19.54
N ASN A 80 -6.18 -8.22 -19.54
CA ASN A 80 -5.81 -7.06 -18.72
C ASN A 80 -6.01 -7.33 -17.23
N ILE A 81 -7.11 -7.97 -16.85
CA ILE A 81 -7.37 -8.37 -15.46
C ILE A 81 -6.32 -9.37 -14.99
N ALA A 82 -5.95 -10.37 -15.80
CA ALA A 82 -4.91 -11.34 -15.47
C ALA A 82 -3.54 -10.67 -15.27
N LYS A 83 -3.17 -9.73 -16.15
CA LYS A 83 -1.96 -8.92 -16.01
C LYS A 83 -1.99 -8.08 -14.73
N ALA A 84 -3.12 -7.44 -14.43
CA ALA A 84 -3.29 -6.63 -13.22
C ALA A 84 -3.16 -7.48 -11.95
N LEU A 85 -3.86 -8.62 -11.89
CA LEU A 85 -3.78 -9.61 -10.82
C LEU A 85 -2.33 -10.08 -10.62
N TYR A 86 -1.60 -10.33 -11.69
CA TYR A 86 -0.18 -10.69 -11.62
C TYR A 86 0.66 -9.58 -10.97
N VAL A 87 0.48 -8.32 -11.40
CA VAL A 87 1.20 -7.16 -10.87
C VAL A 87 0.94 -6.98 -9.37
N ILE A 88 -0.33 -7.03 -8.93
CA ILE A 88 -0.66 -6.86 -7.50
C ILE A 88 -0.17 -8.04 -6.67
N ASN A 89 -0.27 -9.27 -7.17
CA ASN A 89 0.20 -10.47 -6.46
C ASN A 89 1.72 -10.43 -6.29
N LYS A 90 2.45 -9.98 -7.32
CA LYS A 90 3.89 -9.73 -7.21
C LYS A 90 4.19 -8.69 -6.14
N SER A 91 3.46 -7.57 -6.12
CA SER A 91 3.62 -6.53 -5.08
C SER A 91 3.30 -7.05 -3.67
N ALA A 92 2.31 -7.93 -3.52
CA ALA A 92 1.96 -8.54 -2.24
C ALA A 92 3.07 -9.46 -1.74
N LYS A 93 3.67 -10.28 -2.64
CA LYS A 93 4.84 -11.12 -2.30
C LYS A 93 6.06 -10.30 -1.89
N ILE A 94 6.35 -9.19 -2.59
CA ILE A 94 7.44 -8.27 -2.20
C ILE A 94 7.18 -7.68 -0.80
N SER A 95 5.93 -7.30 -0.51
CA SER A 95 5.55 -6.76 0.81
C SER A 95 5.69 -7.82 1.91
N ARG A 96 5.31 -9.08 1.63
CA ARG A 96 5.51 -10.23 2.51
C ARG A 96 6.99 -10.44 2.83
N ASP A 97 7.85 -10.43 1.82
CA ASP A 97 9.27 -10.71 1.99
C ASP A 97 9.96 -9.53 2.72
N THR A 98 9.62 -8.28 2.37
CA THR A 98 10.06 -7.07 3.10
C THR A 98 9.68 -7.10 4.58
N LYS A 99 8.45 -7.54 4.89
CA LYS A 99 7.96 -7.71 6.27
C LYS A 99 8.83 -8.72 7.03
N SER A 100 9.11 -9.87 6.42
CA SER A 100 9.94 -10.92 6.99
C SER A 100 11.35 -10.39 7.31
N ASP A 101 11.98 -9.69 6.38
CA ASP A 101 13.36 -9.20 6.52
C ASP A 101 13.50 -8.11 7.58
N ASN A 102 12.46 -7.28 7.77
CA ASN A 102 12.48 -6.18 8.73
C ASN A 102 12.03 -6.59 10.13
N TYR A 103 11.30 -7.70 10.26
CA TYR A 103 10.85 -8.20 11.56
C TYR A 103 12.04 -8.57 12.44
N SER A 104 13.00 -9.32 11.90
CA SER A 104 14.23 -9.72 12.61
C SER A 104 15.14 -8.54 12.96
N ARG A 105 14.98 -7.39 12.30
CA ARG A 105 15.77 -6.17 12.49
C ARG A 105 15.11 -5.15 13.44
N GLY A 106 13.96 -5.47 14.03
CA GLY A 106 13.24 -4.57 14.95
C GLY A 106 12.59 -3.34 14.28
N ASN A 107 12.50 -3.31 12.94
CA ASN A 107 11.96 -2.19 12.19
C ASN A 107 10.42 -2.22 12.14
N HIS A 108 9.77 -2.13 13.30
CA HIS A 108 8.32 -2.35 13.45
C HIS A 108 7.45 -1.42 12.59
N GLY A 109 7.90 -0.19 12.33
CA GLY A 109 7.18 0.75 11.44
C GLY A 109 7.13 0.26 9.98
N VAL A 110 8.20 -0.35 9.48
CA VAL A 110 8.24 -0.93 8.12
C VAL A 110 7.40 -2.19 8.05
N VAL A 111 7.46 -3.03 9.09
CA VAL A 111 6.65 -4.25 9.22
C VAL A 111 5.16 -3.90 9.17
N SER A 112 4.71 -2.92 9.95
CA SER A 112 3.30 -2.51 10.01
C SER A 112 2.78 -2.01 8.66
N ARG A 113 3.54 -1.13 7.99
CA ARG A 113 3.16 -0.64 6.64
C ARG A 113 3.12 -1.76 5.61
N SER A 114 4.11 -2.66 5.64
CA SER A 114 4.18 -3.79 4.70
C SER A 114 3.05 -4.79 4.93
N LYS A 115 2.68 -5.03 6.20
CA LYS A 115 1.54 -5.88 6.58
C LYS A 115 0.21 -5.29 6.07
N SER A 116 -0.01 -4.00 6.31
CA SER A 116 -1.24 -3.30 5.88
C SER A 116 -1.38 -3.34 4.36
N ARG A 117 -0.30 -3.05 3.63
CA ARG A 117 -0.27 -3.16 2.16
C ARG A 117 -0.49 -4.59 1.68
N GLN A 118 0.12 -5.58 2.33
CA GLN A 118 -0.06 -6.99 1.98
C GLN A 118 -1.53 -7.40 2.10
N TYR A 119 -2.22 -7.03 3.17
CA TYR A 119 -3.63 -7.36 3.37
C TYR A 119 -4.54 -6.70 2.34
N TYR A 120 -4.42 -5.39 2.12
CA TYR A 120 -5.18 -4.70 1.10
C TYR A 120 -5.06 -5.37 -0.29
N LEU A 121 -3.86 -5.81 -0.68
CA LEU A 121 -3.65 -6.49 -1.96
C LEU A 121 -4.24 -7.90 -2.01
N TYR A 122 -4.30 -8.60 -0.89
CA TYR A 122 -4.97 -9.90 -0.83
C TYR A 122 -6.49 -9.75 -0.86
N ASP A 123 -7.03 -8.77 -0.13
CA ASP A 123 -8.47 -8.49 -0.13
C ASP A 123 -8.94 -8.09 -1.53
N LEU A 124 -8.25 -7.15 -2.19
CA LEU A 124 -8.57 -6.76 -3.57
C LEU A 124 -8.49 -7.95 -4.53
N LYS A 125 -7.46 -8.79 -4.41
CA LYS A 125 -7.33 -9.99 -5.23
C LYS A 125 -8.51 -10.94 -5.00
N ASP A 126 -8.90 -11.17 -3.75
CA ASP A 126 -9.96 -12.10 -3.41
C ASP A 126 -11.32 -11.60 -3.95
N GLU A 127 -11.60 -10.29 -3.84
CA GLU A 127 -12.80 -9.69 -4.44
C GLU A 127 -12.84 -9.79 -5.96
N VAL A 128 -11.71 -9.54 -6.64
CA VAL A 128 -11.61 -9.72 -8.09
C VAL A 128 -11.85 -11.18 -8.48
N ILE A 129 -11.27 -12.14 -7.76
CA ILE A 129 -11.48 -13.57 -8.04
C ILE A 129 -12.93 -13.97 -7.79
N LYS A 130 -13.56 -13.49 -6.70
CA LYS A 130 -14.99 -13.72 -6.43
C LYS A 130 -15.86 -13.21 -7.58
N LYS A 131 -15.59 -11.99 -8.06
CA LYS A 131 -16.33 -11.41 -9.21
C LYS A 131 -16.08 -12.17 -10.51
N LEU A 132 -14.82 -12.53 -10.81
CA LEU A 132 -14.53 -13.35 -11.99
C LEU A 132 -15.27 -14.71 -11.96
N LYS A 133 -15.47 -15.28 -10.77
CA LYS A 133 -16.28 -16.49 -10.59
C LYS A 133 -17.77 -16.22 -10.81
N SER A 134 -18.32 -15.13 -10.27
CA SER A 134 -19.74 -14.77 -10.50
C SER A 134 -20.04 -14.53 -11.97
N ASP A 135 -19.07 -13.95 -12.67
CA ASP A 135 -19.18 -13.62 -14.09
C ASP A 135 -18.83 -14.83 -14.99
N ASN A 136 -18.47 -15.97 -14.40
CA ASN A 136 -18.05 -17.20 -15.08
C ASN A 136 -16.88 -17.01 -16.08
N ARG A 137 -15.91 -16.17 -15.70
CA ARG A 137 -14.76 -15.78 -16.53
C ARG A 137 -13.44 -16.46 -16.16
N ILE A 138 -13.42 -17.22 -15.06
CA ILE A 138 -12.21 -17.86 -14.53
C ILE A 138 -12.42 -19.35 -14.30
N GLU A 139 -11.40 -20.13 -14.64
CA GLU A 139 -11.41 -21.58 -14.53
C GLU A 139 -10.75 -22.03 -13.21
N ILE A 140 -11.30 -23.05 -12.57
CA ILE A 140 -10.64 -23.76 -11.46
C ILE A 140 -9.93 -24.97 -12.04
N VAL A 141 -8.60 -25.02 -11.92
CA VAL A 141 -7.78 -26.09 -12.49
C VAL A 141 -7.66 -27.27 -11.52
N GLY A 142 -7.60 -26.99 -10.22
CA GLY A 142 -7.27 -27.98 -9.20
C GLY A 142 -6.87 -27.31 -7.89
N TYR A 143 -6.25 -28.07 -6.99
CA TYR A 143 -5.66 -27.51 -5.77
C TYR A 143 -4.24 -28.02 -5.54
N HIS A 144 -3.43 -27.22 -4.86
CA HIS A 144 -2.13 -27.63 -4.32
C HIS A 144 -2.18 -27.68 -2.80
N THR A 145 -1.31 -28.49 -2.22
CA THR A 145 -1.07 -28.53 -0.78
C THR A 145 0.26 -27.84 -0.45
N GLN A 146 0.30 -27.05 0.61
CA GLN A 146 1.48 -26.31 1.06
C GLN A 146 1.73 -26.58 2.54
N GLN A 147 2.95 -27.05 2.85
CA GLN A 147 3.34 -27.44 4.21
C GLN A 147 2.37 -28.47 4.83
N ASP A 148 1.94 -29.43 4.02
CA ASP A 148 1.10 -30.59 4.38
C ASP A 148 -0.30 -30.30 4.97
N GLU A 149 -0.66 -29.04 5.23
CA GLU A 149 -1.95 -28.67 5.84
C GLU A 149 -2.70 -27.55 5.09
N ASN A 150 -2.01 -26.71 4.31
CA ASN A 150 -2.66 -25.58 3.65
C ASN A 150 -3.08 -25.94 2.22
N HIS A 151 -4.38 -25.94 1.94
CA HIS A 151 -4.89 -26.16 0.59
C HIS A 151 -5.10 -24.84 -0.15
N LEU A 152 -4.62 -24.81 -1.39
CA LEU A 152 -4.65 -23.63 -2.26
C LEU A 152 -5.34 -23.99 -3.58
N LEU A 153 -6.56 -23.47 -3.80
CA LEU A 153 -7.23 -23.58 -5.09
C LEU A 153 -6.46 -22.81 -6.16
N MET A 154 -6.19 -23.47 -7.28
CA MET A 154 -5.54 -22.89 -8.43
C MET A 154 -6.57 -22.46 -9.46
N TYR A 155 -6.65 -21.15 -9.66
CA TYR A 155 -7.46 -20.52 -10.68
C TYR A 155 -6.62 -20.19 -11.91
N LYS A 156 -7.19 -20.29 -13.10
CA LYS A 156 -6.56 -19.90 -14.37
C LYS A 156 -7.41 -18.86 -15.08
N LEU A 157 -6.76 -17.77 -15.47
CA LEU A 157 -7.33 -16.70 -16.29
C LEU A 157 -6.33 -16.34 -17.37
N SER A 158 -6.73 -16.45 -18.64
CA SER A 158 -5.81 -16.32 -19.77
C SER A 158 -4.58 -17.24 -19.61
N ASN A 159 -3.37 -16.69 -19.67
CA ASN A 159 -2.10 -17.38 -19.50
C ASN A 159 -1.51 -17.26 -18.08
N PHE A 160 -2.31 -16.84 -17.10
CA PHE A 160 -1.88 -16.66 -15.72
C PHE A 160 -2.66 -17.59 -14.77
N THR A 161 -2.02 -17.90 -13.66
CA THR A 161 -2.56 -18.79 -12.64
C THR A 161 -2.43 -18.14 -11.26
N PHE A 162 -3.45 -18.32 -10.42
CA PHE A 162 -3.57 -17.67 -9.13
C PHE A 162 -4.01 -18.66 -8.07
N HIS A 163 -3.33 -18.65 -6.93
CA HIS A 163 -3.66 -19.48 -5.78
C HIS A 163 -4.52 -18.71 -4.79
N VAL A 164 -5.62 -19.30 -4.32
CA VAL A 164 -6.45 -18.75 -3.24
C VAL A 164 -6.56 -19.80 -2.13
N PRO A 165 -6.29 -19.43 -0.86
CA PRO A 165 -6.49 -20.33 0.27
C PRO A 165 -7.91 -20.87 0.33
N CYS A 166 -8.05 -22.13 0.68
CA CYS A 166 -9.33 -22.81 0.70
C CYS A 166 -9.35 -23.92 1.75
N ASP A 167 -10.52 -24.16 2.33
CA ASP A 167 -10.75 -25.28 3.24
C ASP A 167 -10.59 -26.62 2.50
N GLU A 168 -10.15 -27.64 3.21
CA GLU A 168 -9.90 -29.00 2.68
C GLU A 168 -11.13 -29.58 1.97
N ASP A 169 -12.32 -29.49 2.59
CA ASP A 169 -13.57 -30.01 2.02
C ASP A 169 -13.96 -29.37 0.68
N LYS A 170 -13.59 -28.10 0.50
CA LYS A 170 -13.81 -27.37 -0.75
C LYS A 170 -12.73 -27.71 -1.77
N ALA A 171 -11.48 -27.89 -1.32
CA ALA A 171 -10.35 -28.24 -2.18
C ALA A 171 -10.51 -29.64 -2.80
N LYS A 172 -10.88 -30.64 -1.99
CA LYS A 172 -11.08 -32.05 -2.40
C LYS A 172 -12.16 -32.27 -3.47
N LYS A 173 -12.94 -31.24 -3.81
CA LYS A 173 -13.88 -31.26 -4.95
C LYS A 173 -13.16 -31.17 -6.31
N TYR A 174 -11.88 -30.84 -6.32
CA TYR A 174 -11.06 -30.61 -7.50
C TYR A 174 -9.84 -31.54 -7.48
N PRO A 175 -9.19 -31.80 -8.62
CA PRO A 175 -8.01 -32.66 -8.66
C PRO A 175 -6.84 -32.05 -7.88
N GLU A 176 -6.10 -32.91 -7.16
CA GLU A 176 -4.85 -32.55 -6.52
C GLU A 176 -3.73 -32.42 -7.56
N LEU A 177 -3.07 -31.27 -7.57
CA LEU A 177 -1.99 -30.93 -8.50
C LEU A 177 -0.60 -31.14 -7.87
N GLY A 178 -0.56 -31.54 -6.60
CA GLY A 178 0.65 -31.88 -5.84
C GLY A 178 1.04 -30.85 -4.78
N ASN A 179 2.22 -31.06 -4.19
CA ASN A 179 2.77 -30.22 -3.13
C ASN A 179 3.62 -29.08 -3.69
N ILE A 180 3.41 -27.87 -3.16
CA ILE A 180 4.20 -26.69 -3.55
C ILE A 180 4.88 -26.01 -2.37
N ALA A 181 6.13 -25.60 -2.59
CA ALA A 181 6.86 -24.75 -1.66
C ALA A 181 6.35 -23.29 -1.67
N LYS A 182 7.01 -22.41 -0.92
CA LYS A 182 6.71 -20.97 -0.90
C LYS A 182 6.81 -20.40 -2.31
N ILE A 183 5.72 -19.85 -2.83
CA ILE A 183 5.68 -19.25 -4.17
C ILE A 183 6.52 -17.97 -4.19
N SER A 184 7.54 -17.94 -5.06
CA SER A 184 8.44 -16.80 -5.26
C SER A 184 7.76 -15.66 -6.04
N ALA A 185 8.32 -14.46 -5.94
CA ALA A 185 7.93 -13.32 -6.76
C ALA A 185 8.64 -13.41 -8.13
N GLU A 186 8.11 -14.21 -9.04
CA GLU A 186 8.67 -14.34 -10.39
C GLU A 186 8.75 -13.01 -11.15
N SER A 187 9.63 -12.96 -12.15
CA SER A 187 10.02 -11.76 -12.91
C SER A 187 9.46 -11.71 -14.33
N LYS A 188 8.23 -12.20 -14.59
CA LYS A 188 7.60 -12.01 -15.90
C LYS A 188 7.41 -10.50 -16.15
N LYS A 189 7.86 -10.03 -17.32
CA LYS A 189 7.62 -8.65 -17.75
C LYS A 189 6.16 -8.53 -18.17
N VAL A 190 5.47 -7.56 -17.57
CA VAL A 190 4.08 -7.21 -17.90
C VAL A 190 4.05 -5.71 -18.16
N ASP A 191 3.49 -5.30 -19.29
CA ASP A 191 3.24 -3.89 -19.60
C ASP A 191 1.98 -3.40 -18.87
N MET A 192 2.09 -3.25 -17.56
CA MET A 192 1.10 -2.61 -16.70
C MET A 192 1.77 -2.16 -15.41
N LYS A 193 1.60 -0.90 -15.05
CA LYS A 193 2.16 -0.34 -13.81
C LYS A 193 1.27 -0.70 -12.63
N TYR A 194 1.84 -0.64 -11.43
CA TYR A 194 1.12 -0.96 -10.19
C TYR A 194 -0.15 -0.11 -10.01
N ASN A 195 -0.08 1.21 -10.16
CA ASN A 195 -1.26 2.08 -9.99
C ASN A 195 -2.32 1.86 -11.10
N GLU A 196 -1.89 1.46 -12.30
CA GLU A 196 -2.81 1.10 -13.40
C GLU A 196 -3.54 -0.21 -13.07
N ALA A 197 -2.81 -1.20 -12.53
CA ALA A 197 -3.38 -2.47 -12.11
C ALA A 197 -4.38 -2.30 -10.96
N ILE A 198 -4.04 -1.49 -9.94
CA ILE A 198 -4.95 -1.21 -8.82
C ILE A 198 -6.24 -0.58 -9.33
N LYS A 199 -6.13 0.52 -10.09
CA LYS A 199 -7.28 1.24 -10.65
C LYS A 199 -8.21 0.30 -11.44
N LEU A 200 -7.65 -0.47 -12.37
CA LEU A 200 -8.42 -1.42 -13.17
C LEU A 200 -9.17 -2.45 -12.30
N LEU A 201 -8.51 -2.99 -11.27
CA LEU A 201 -9.09 -4.04 -10.44
C LEU A 201 -10.13 -3.50 -9.47
N GLU A 202 -9.94 -2.30 -8.92
CA GLU A 202 -10.93 -1.60 -8.09
C GLU A 202 -12.17 -1.27 -8.92
N GLU A 203 -12.00 -0.66 -10.10
CA GLU A 203 -13.10 -0.37 -11.03
C GLU A 203 -13.87 -1.64 -11.45
N TYR A 204 -13.14 -2.73 -11.70
CA TYR A 204 -13.76 -4.00 -12.06
C TYR A 204 -14.53 -4.62 -10.90
N SER A 205 -13.90 -4.75 -9.72
CA SER A 205 -14.47 -5.45 -8.57
C SER A 205 -15.50 -4.62 -7.79
N GLY A 206 -15.44 -3.30 -7.89
CA GLY A 206 -16.15 -2.38 -7.00
C GLY A 206 -15.47 -2.22 -5.63
N TYR A 207 -14.35 -2.89 -5.37
CA TYR A 207 -13.61 -2.79 -4.12
C TYR A 207 -12.97 -1.41 -3.97
N GLY A 208 -13.13 -0.78 -2.80
CA GLY A 208 -12.49 0.51 -2.53
C GLY A 208 -13.10 1.72 -3.26
N SER A 209 -14.23 1.57 -3.97
CA SER A 209 -14.93 2.63 -4.71
C SER A 209 -15.58 3.72 -3.83
N ASN A 210 -15.06 3.97 -2.63
CA ASN A 210 -15.35 5.17 -1.85
C ASN A 210 -14.17 6.13 -2.04
N GLU A 211 -14.42 7.29 -2.68
CA GLU A 211 -13.47 8.33 -3.07
C GLU A 211 -12.59 8.93 -1.95
N GLU A 212 -12.66 8.43 -0.71
CA GLU A 212 -12.03 9.06 0.47
C GLU A 212 -10.60 8.60 0.81
N GLN A 213 -10.03 7.59 0.14
CA GLN A 213 -8.72 7.04 0.57
C GLN A 213 -7.48 7.50 -0.23
N LEU A 214 -7.62 8.49 -1.11
CA LEU A 214 -6.48 9.08 -1.84
C LEU A 214 -6.28 10.59 -1.58
N ALA A 215 -6.85 11.13 -0.49
CA ALA A 215 -6.67 12.53 -0.07
C ALA A 215 -5.52 12.73 0.95
#